data_AF-A0A939QIV4-F1
#
_entry.id   AF-A0A939QIV4-F1
#
_cell.length_a   1.000
_cell.length_b   1.000
_cell.length_c   1.000
_cell.angle_alpha   90.00
_cell.angle_beta   90.00
_cell.angle_gamma   90.00
#
_symmetry.space_group_name_H-M   'P 1'
#
loop_
_entity.id
_entity.type
_entity.pdbx_description
1 polymer ?
#
loop_
_entity_poly.entity_id
_entity_poly.type
_entity_poly.pdbx_seq_one_letter_code
_entity_poly.pdbx_strand_id
1 'polypeptide(L)'
;MGNLTGWHLLILLAVILLLFGAARLPALARSLGQSARVFKSEVKQMKAEDEAGKPGTPAETQAPGYTLNGNPTDRLPGADEPHKPTQP
;
A
#
# COMPACT_ATOMS: atom_id res chain seq x y z
N MET A 1 -33.90 24.48 0.54
CA MET A 1 -33.52 24.12 -0.85
C MET A 1 -32.14 23.46 -0.82
N GLY A 2 -32.04 22.15 -0.61
CA GLY A 2 -30.76 21.51 -0.28
C GLY A 2 -30.68 20.02 -0.59
N ASN A 3 -31.42 19.56 -1.61
CA ASN A 3 -31.49 18.14 -1.97
C ASN A 3 -30.75 17.83 -3.30
N LEU A 4 -29.98 18.79 -3.83
CA LEU A 4 -29.40 18.68 -5.18
C LEU A 4 -28.07 17.94 -5.24
N THR A 5 -27.39 17.73 -4.12
CA THR A 5 -26.00 17.28 -4.18
C THR A 5 -25.84 15.80 -3.89
N GLY A 6 -26.58 15.26 -2.91
CA GLY A 6 -26.50 13.84 -2.57
C GLY A 6 -26.90 12.96 -3.74
N TRP A 7 -28.17 13.04 -4.16
CA TRP A 7 -28.70 12.09 -5.15
C TRP A 7 -28.17 12.27 -6.58
N HIS A 8 -27.59 13.42 -6.91
CA HIS A 8 -26.98 13.62 -8.23
C HIS A 8 -25.57 13.02 -8.31
N LEU A 9 -24.81 13.07 -7.20
CA LEU A 9 -23.42 12.59 -7.20
C LEU A 9 -23.34 11.07 -7.39
N LEU A 10 -24.23 10.30 -6.76
CA LEU A 10 -24.29 8.85 -6.98
C LEU A 10 -24.88 8.46 -8.34
N ILE A 11 -25.78 9.25 -8.94
CA ILE A 11 -26.19 9.04 -10.34
C ILE A 11 -25.00 9.25 -11.28
N LEU A 12 -24.24 10.33 -11.09
CA LEU A 12 -23.06 10.62 -11.91
C LEU A 12 -21.99 9.53 -11.74
N LEU A 13 -21.76 9.09 -10.49
CA LEU A 13 -20.89 7.97 -10.19
C LEU A 13 -21.38 6.69 -10.90
N ALA A 14 -22.68 6.38 -10.84
CA ALA A 14 -23.25 5.22 -11.51
C ALA A 14 -23.04 5.25 -13.03
N VAL A 15 -23.20 6.42 -13.67
CA VAL A 15 -22.92 6.59 -15.11
C VAL A 15 -21.44 6.31 -15.41
N ILE A 16 -20.52 6.86 -14.62
CA ILE A 16 -19.08 6.61 -14.78
C ILE A 16 -18.76 5.11 -14.57
N LEU A 17 -19.36 4.45 -13.57
CA LEU A 17 -19.21 3.00 -13.37
C LEU A 17 -19.75 2.20 -14.56
N LEU A 18 -20.83 2.65 -15.21
CA LEU A 18 -21.40 1.97 -16.36
C LEU A 18 -20.50 2.07 -17.59
N LEU A 19 -19.87 3.24 -17.81
CA LEU A 19 -18.97 3.51 -18.93
C LEU A 19 -17.59 2.84 -18.73
N PHE A 20 -17.01 2.98 -17.55
CA PHE A 20 -15.66 2.50 -17.25
C PHE A 20 -15.65 1.08 -16.66
N GLY A 21 -16.75 0.63 -16.05
CA GLY A 21 -16.83 -0.63 -15.32
C GLY A 21 -16.38 -0.52 -13.86
N ALA A 22 -16.97 -1.36 -12.99
CA ALA A 22 -16.68 -1.37 -11.55
C ALA A 22 -15.21 -1.68 -11.20
N ALA A 23 -14.48 -2.38 -12.06
CA ALA A 23 -13.07 -2.72 -11.84
C ALA A 23 -12.08 -1.61 -12.22
N ARG A 24 -12.44 -0.68 -13.11
CA ARG A 24 -11.51 0.34 -13.64
C ARG A 24 -11.36 1.54 -12.71
N LEU A 25 -12.45 2.00 -12.07
CA LEU A 25 -12.38 3.07 -11.07
C LEU A 25 -11.44 2.79 -9.89
N PRO A 26 -11.51 1.64 -9.21
CA PRO A 26 -10.61 1.36 -8.09
C PRO A 26 -9.15 1.19 -8.54
N ALA A 27 -8.91 0.70 -9.76
CA ALA A 27 -7.57 0.60 -10.32
C ALA A 27 -6.97 1.99 -10.59
N LEU A 28 -7.74 2.88 -11.23
CA LEU A 28 -7.32 4.27 -11.48
C LEU A 28 -7.10 5.03 -10.17
N ALA A 29 -8.04 4.93 -9.22
CA ALA A 29 -7.92 5.55 -7.90
C ALA A 29 -6.68 5.06 -7.14
N ARG A 30 -6.35 3.76 -7.19
CA ARG A 30 -5.13 3.23 -6.58
C ARG A 30 -3.87 3.81 -7.21
N SER A 31 -3.78 3.85 -8.54
CA SER A 31 -2.62 4.42 -9.23
C SER A 31 -2.41 5.92 -8.95
N LEU A 32 -3.50 6.70 -9.01
CA LEU A 32 -3.50 8.12 -8.68
C LEU A 32 -3.18 8.37 -7.21
N GLY A 33 -3.69 7.52 -6.31
CA GLY A 33 -3.45 7.61 -4.87
C GLY A 33 -1.99 7.35 -4.50
N GLN A 34 -1.32 6.43 -5.20
CA GLN A 34 0.11 6.18 -5.01
C GLN A 34 0.96 7.39 -5.42
N SER A 35 0.72 7.96 -6.61
CA SER A 35 1.41 9.19 -7.05
C SER A 35 1.11 10.39 -6.15
N ALA A 36 -0.15 10.56 -5.74
CA ALA A 36 -0.56 11.64 -4.83
C ALA A 36 0.06 11.51 -3.44
N ARG A 37 0.28 10.28 -2.94
CA ARG A 37 0.95 10.05 -1.65
C ARG A 37 2.41 10.49 -1.68
N VAL A 38 3.13 10.16 -2.75
CA VAL A 38 4.54 10.57 -2.92
C VAL A 38 4.62 12.10 -2.99
N PHE A 39 3.81 12.72 -3.87
CA PHE A 39 3.75 14.17 -3.98
C PHE A 39 3.37 14.86 -2.66
N LYS A 40 2.39 14.31 -1.92
CA LYS A 40 1.99 14.85 -0.61
C LYS A 40 3.13 14.77 0.42
N SER A 41 3.90 13.69 0.42
CA SER A 41 5.05 13.53 1.32
C SER A 41 6.15 14.52 1.00
N GLU A 42 6.50 14.68 -0.28
CA GLU A 42 7.51 15.64 -0.74
C GLU A 42 7.10 17.09 -0.41
N VAL A 43 5.85 17.46 -0.71
CA VAL A 43 5.30 18.79 -0.39
C VAL A 43 5.24 19.02 1.12
N LYS A 44 4.93 17.99 1.91
CA LYS A 44 4.90 18.09 3.38
C LYS A 44 6.30 18.27 3.95
N GLN A 45 7.31 17.61 3.37
CA GLN A 45 8.70 17.76 3.76
C GLN A 45 9.22 19.16 3.44
N MET A 46 8.93 19.69 2.25
CA MET A 46 9.25 21.08 1.90
C MET A 46 8.61 22.08 2.86
N LYS A 47 7.33 21.90 3.21
CA LYS A 47 6.68 22.75 4.21
C LYS A 47 7.28 22.61 5.62
N ALA A 48 7.71 21.41 6.01
CA ALA A 48 8.32 21.17 7.32
C ALA A 48 9.75 21.72 7.42
N GLU A 49 10.48 21.76 6.31
CA GLU A 49 11.80 22.40 6.21
C GLU A 49 11.70 23.93 6.30
N ASP A 50 10.62 24.51 5.78
CA ASP A 50 10.32 25.96 5.89
C ASP A 50 9.89 26.38 7.32
N GLU A 51 9.30 25.49 8.12
CA GLU A 51 8.78 25.76 9.49
C GLU A 51 9.62 25.22 10.67
N ALA A 52 10.88 24.80 10.44
CA ALA A 52 11.87 24.34 11.42
C ALA A 52 11.96 22.83 11.70
N GLY A 53 13.04 22.22 11.19
CA GLY A 53 14.09 21.62 12.04
C GLY A 53 13.75 20.46 12.99
N LYS A 54 12.68 19.68 12.78
CA LYS A 54 12.40 18.46 13.58
C LYS A 54 12.10 17.25 12.68
N PRO A 55 12.95 16.20 12.68
CA PRO A 55 12.69 14.98 11.93
C PRO A 55 11.56 14.19 12.61
N GLY A 56 10.37 14.23 12.01
CA GLY A 56 9.30 13.29 12.31
C GLY A 56 9.46 12.04 11.46
N THR A 57 9.88 10.94 12.08
CA THR A 57 9.92 9.58 11.53
C THR A 57 8.68 9.27 10.66
N PRO A 58 8.84 8.99 9.36
CA PRO A 58 7.75 8.46 8.56
C PRO A 58 7.40 7.08 9.07
N ALA A 59 6.16 6.95 9.57
CA ALA A 59 5.57 5.68 9.95
C ALA A 59 5.78 4.63 8.86
N GLU A 60 6.34 3.51 9.31
CA GLU A 60 6.47 2.23 8.64
C GLU A 60 5.30 1.97 7.66
N THR A 61 5.66 1.91 6.38
CA THR A 61 4.81 1.31 5.36
C THR A 61 4.60 -0.15 5.77
N GLN A 62 3.39 -0.48 6.24
CA GLN A 62 2.88 -1.85 6.20
C GLN A 62 3.13 -2.39 4.80
N ALA A 63 4.10 -3.28 4.69
CA ALA A 63 4.23 -4.16 3.55
C ALA A 63 2.94 -5.00 3.50
N PRO A 64 2.12 -4.94 2.42
CA PRO A 64 1.19 -6.02 2.18
C PRO A 64 2.04 -7.29 2.07
N GLY A 65 1.78 -8.21 2.99
CA GLY A 65 2.50 -9.47 3.13
C GLY A 65 2.70 -10.12 1.77
N TYR A 66 3.97 -10.27 1.40
CA TYR A 66 4.33 -11.22 0.38
C TYR A 66 4.13 -12.63 0.94
N THR A 67 3.64 -13.51 0.06
CA THR A 67 3.61 -14.97 0.18
C THR A 67 2.66 -15.57 1.21
N LEU A 68 1.37 -15.62 0.87
CA LEU A 68 0.57 -16.80 1.18
C LEU A 68 0.98 -17.89 0.16
N ASN A 69 1.46 -19.01 0.68
CA ASN A 69 1.68 -20.31 0.01
C ASN A 69 3.09 -20.63 -0.49
N GLY A 70 3.98 -20.86 0.47
CA GLY A 70 5.17 -21.71 0.35
C GLY A 70 5.51 -22.23 1.74
N ASN A 71 5.43 -23.55 1.93
CA ASN A 71 5.51 -24.29 3.19
C ASN A 71 6.54 -23.76 4.23
N PRO A 72 6.15 -23.44 5.48
CA PRO A 72 7.03 -22.84 6.50
C PRO A 72 7.98 -23.83 7.21
N THR A 73 8.40 -24.93 6.56
CA THR A 73 9.26 -25.94 7.20
C THR A 73 10.76 -25.75 6.93
N ASP A 74 11.19 -24.84 6.04
CA ASP A 74 12.53 -24.96 5.45
C ASP A 74 13.63 -24.03 5.97
N ARG A 75 13.40 -23.15 6.95
CA ARG A 75 14.50 -22.30 7.47
C ARG A 75 14.41 -22.03 8.97
N LEU A 76 14.71 -23.05 9.77
CA LEU A 76 15.37 -22.83 11.05
C LEU A 76 16.90 -22.82 10.80
N PRO A 77 17.57 -21.67 10.94
CA PRO A 77 19.01 -21.58 11.02
C PRO A 77 19.43 -21.90 12.46
N GLY A 78 20.02 -23.07 12.68
CA GLY A 78 20.62 -23.42 13.96
C GLY A 78 20.29 -24.84 14.41
N ALA A 79 21.17 -25.77 14.05
CA ALA A 79 21.54 -26.90 14.89
C ALA A 79 22.82 -27.50 14.28
N ASP A 80 23.95 -27.02 14.75
CA ASP A 80 25.21 -27.72 14.71
C ASP A 80 25.05 -29.19 15.10
N GLU A 81 25.25 -30.13 14.19
CA GLU A 81 25.71 -31.49 14.54
C GLU A 81 26.67 -32.03 13.46
N PRO A 82 28.00 -31.98 13.71
CA PRO A 82 29.01 -32.54 12.84
C PRO A 82 29.23 -34.02 13.21
N HIS A 83 28.57 -34.95 12.50
CA HIS A 83 28.84 -36.38 12.65
C HIS A 83 29.46 -36.96 11.38
N LYS A 84 30.80 -37.05 11.41
CA LYS A 84 31.64 -37.90 10.54
C LYS A 84 31.43 -39.38 10.94
N PRO A 85 32.20 -40.30 10.34
CA PRO A 85 31.93 -41.14 9.17
C PRO A 85 31.19 -42.44 9.56
N THR A 86 30.94 -43.36 8.63
CA THR A 86 31.35 -44.80 8.66
C THR A 86 30.60 -45.56 7.56
N GLN A 87 31.37 -46.32 6.77
CA GLN A 87 30.92 -47.26 5.72
C GLN A 87 30.11 -48.44 6.32
N PRO A 88 29.69 -49.50 5.59
CA PRO A 88 30.45 -50.32 4.62
C PRO A 88 30.17 -50.05 3.14
#